data_AF-A0A358A4D7-F1
#
_entry.id   AF-A0A358A4D7-F1
#
_cell.length_a   1.000
_cell.length_b   1.000
_cell.length_c   1.000
_cell.angle_alpha   90.00
_cell.angle_beta   90.00
_cell.angle_gamma   90.00
#
_symmetry.space_group_name_H-M   'P 1'
#
loop_
_entity.id
_entity.type
_entity.pdbx_description
1 polymer ?
#
loop_
_entity_poly.entity_id
_entity_poly.type
_entity_poly.pdbx_seq_one_letter_code
_entity_poly.pdbx_strand_id
1 'polypeptide(L)'
;ATAAAGVTSLYVSGEESAGQVRSRADRLGAVQDALWLVSETALPHIMTHIEKVQPEIVVIDSIQTLHDPNLGSAPGSVAQVRECASRLVTHAKAHGTTVLLVGHVTKEGTLAGPRVLEHVVDTVLEFDGDRHHGLRLLRAAKHRFGATTEVGLLQMEQSGLVTVEDPSGLFLADRVTGVSGSAIVATVDGNRPLLIEVQALVSESHLSNPRRSAQGVDAGRLSMLLAVLERRCGFPTGSNDIYALAVGGARITDPGADLPLALAVTSSLTGEPLGDDVVAVGEIGLGGELRHVSHLDRRLHEAARMGFRRAIVPQGADVEVDGLDLLRAPTLAAAIAIAALGPR
;
A
#
# COMPACT_ATOMS: atom_id res chain seq x y z
N ALA A 1 15.89 -17.69 6.63
CA ALA A 1 16.31 -17.13 7.93
C ALA A 1 16.12 -18.13 9.07
N THR A 2 14.90 -18.60 9.36
CA THR A 2 14.63 -19.58 10.44
C THR A 2 15.42 -20.89 10.28
N ALA A 3 15.39 -21.50 9.08
CA ALA A 3 16.17 -22.69 8.80
C ALA A 3 17.69 -22.47 8.92
N ALA A 4 18.18 -21.26 8.60
CA ALA A 4 19.60 -20.91 8.79
C ALA A 4 19.96 -20.77 10.28
N ALA A 5 18.98 -20.49 11.15
CA ALA A 5 19.11 -20.50 12.60
C ALA A 5 18.91 -21.90 13.22
N GLY A 6 18.78 -22.95 12.41
CA GLY A 6 18.59 -24.33 12.86
C GLY A 6 17.15 -24.76 13.10
N VAL A 7 16.16 -23.90 12.84
CA VAL A 7 14.73 -24.22 13.02
C VAL A 7 14.27 -25.17 11.92
N THR A 8 13.78 -26.35 12.31
CA THR A 8 13.36 -27.36 11.33
C THR A 8 12.11 -26.87 10.61
N SER A 9 12.23 -26.66 9.30
CA SER A 9 11.20 -26.06 8.46
C SER A 9 10.81 -27.01 7.33
N LEU A 10 9.51 -27.16 7.07
CA LEU A 10 8.98 -27.94 5.96
C LEU A 10 8.25 -27.04 4.97
N TYR A 11 8.77 -26.93 3.75
CA TYR A 11 8.13 -26.28 2.62
C TYR A 11 7.36 -27.30 1.80
N VAL A 12 6.05 -27.12 1.67
CA VAL A 12 5.15 -27.95 0.87
C VAL A 12 4.78 -27.18 -0.39
N SER A 13 5.16 -27.73 -1.53
CA SER A 13 4.93 -27.14 -2.85
C SER A 13 3.84 -27.90 -3.60
N GLY A 14 2.69 -27.28 -3.80
CA GLY A 14 1.61 -27.81 -4.64
C GLY A 14 1.59 -27.22 -6.05
N GLU A 15 2.22 -26.05 -6.26
CA GLU A 15 2.24 -25.38 -7.56
C GLU A 15 3.51 -25.66 -8.36
N GLU A 16 4.66 -25.62 -7.70
CA GLU A 16 5.97 -25.77 -8.36
C GLU A 16 6.58 -27.16 -8.11
N SER A 17 7.34 -27.66 -9.07
CA SER A 17 8.14 -28.88 -8.89
C SER A 17 9.32 -28.63 -7.95
N ALA A 18 9.81 -29.69 -7.28
CA ALA A 18 10.95 -29.58 -6.38
C ALA A 18 12.21 -28.97 -7.03
N GLY A 19 12.45 -29.26 -8.32
CA GLY A 19 13.57 -28.68 -9.07
C GLY A 19 13.44 -27.16 -9.30
N GLN A 20 12.22 -26.68 -9.58
CA GLN A 20 11.94 -25.24 -9.75
C GLN A 20 12.12 -24.49 -8.42
N VAL A 21 11.59 -25.04 -7.32
CA VAL A 21 11.75 -24.47 -5.98
C VAL A 21 13.22 -24.43 -5.60
N ARG A 22 13.97 -25.53 -5.83
CA ARG A 22 15.41 -25.60 -5.55
C ARG A 22 16.19 -24.51 -6.29
N SER A 23 15.96 -24.36 -7.60
CA SER A 23 16.64 -23.33 -8.41
C SER A 23 16.39 -21.91 -7.87
N ARG A 24 15.17 -21.61 -7.43
CA ARG A 24 14.87 -20.32 -6.78
C ARG A 24 15.56 -20.18 -5.43
N ALA A 25 15.54 -21.24 -4.62
CA ALA A 25 16.18 -21.24 -3.31
C ALA A 25 17.70 -21.03 -3.42
N ASP A 26 18.36 -21.63 -4.41
CA ASP A 26 19.78 -21.43 -4.68
C ASP A 26 20.07 -19.94 -5.00
N ARG A 27 19.26 -19.31 -5.86
CA ARG A 27 19.39 -17.88 -6.19
C ARG A 27 19.21 -16.98 -4.97
N LEU A 28 18.27 -17.33 -4.08
CA LEU A 28 17.96 -16.57 -2.86
C LEU A 28 18.94 -16.86 -1.71
N GLY A 29 19.91 -17.76 -1.87
CA GLY A 29 20.78 -18.23 -0.77
C GLY A 29 20.00 -18.91 0.36
N ALA A 30 18.85 -19.51 0.04
CA ALA A 30 17.88 -20.02 1.00
C ALA A 30 18.00 -21.53 1.26
N VAL A 31 18.90 -22.23 0.58
CA VAL A 31 19.15 -23.67 0.83
C VAL A 31 19.88 -23.84 2.15
N GLN A 32 19.25 -24.55 3.07
CA GLN A 32 19.72 -24.78 4.44
C GLN A 32 19.45 -26.23 4.81
N ASP A 33 20.30 -26.82 5.64
CA ASP A 33 20.16 -28.24 6.05
C ASP A 33 18.85 -28.52 6.81
N ALA A 34 18.36 -27.52 7.56
CA ALA A 34 17.10 -27.61 8.29
C ALA A 34 15.85 -27.31 7.44
N LEU A 35 16.01 -27.02 6.14
CA LEU A 35 14.90 -26.75 5.20
C LEU A 35 14.56 -28.01 4.39
N TRP A 36 13.44 -28.63 4.75
CA TRP A 36 12.86 -29.75 4.03
C TRP A 36 11.90 -29.25 2.96
N LEU A 37 11.87 -29.94 1.82
CA LEU A 37 10.99 -29.65 0.70
C LEU A 37 10.24 -30.91 0.30
N VAL A 38 8.93 -30.80 0.11
CA VAL A 38 8.10 -31.86 -0.47
C VAL A 38 7.17 -31.26 -1.53
N SER A 39 7.04 -31.95 -2.67
CA SER A 39 6.04 -31.62 -3.69
C SER A 39 4.87 -32.59 -3.55
N GLU A 40 3.79 -32.16 -2.90
CA GLU A 40 2.61 -32.99 -2.61
C GLU A 40 1.37 -32.10 -2.50
N THR A 41 0.23 -32.63 -2.92
CA THR A 41 -1.08 -31.94 -2.93
C THR A 41 -2.14 -32.64 -2.10
N ALA A 42 -1.98 -33.94 -1.81
CA ALA A 42 -2.90 -34.69 -0.97
C ALA A 42 -2.63 -34.43 0.51
N LEU A 43 -3.59 -33.80 1.20
CA LEU A 43 -3.45 -33.43 2.61
C LEU A 43 -3.05 -34.60 3.52
N PRO A 44 -3.63 -35.82 3.41
CA PRO A 44 -3.22 -36.94 4.25
C PRO A 44 -1.72 -37.29 4.14
N HIS A 45 -1.14 -37.16 2.94
CA HIS A 45 0.29 -37.40 2.74
C HIS A 45 1.13 -36.26 3.34
N ILE A 46 0.70 -35.01 3.15
CA ILE A 46 1.34 -33.84 3.77
C ILE A 46 1.38 -34.00 5.29
N MET A 47 0.27 -34.42 5.92
CA MET A 47 0.21 -34.70 7.36
C MET A 47 1.21 -35.78 7.79
N THR A 48 1.33 -36.86 7.01
CA THR A 48 2.32 -37.91 7.25
C THR A 48 3.76 -37.37 7.19
N HIS A 49 4.05 -36.44 6.29
CA HIS A 49 5.36 -35.79 6.22
C HIS A 49 5.61 -34.87 7.43
N ILE A 50 4.60 -34.09 7.85
CA ILE A 50 4.68 -33.25 9.05
C ILE A 50 4.95 -34.11 10.30
N GLU A 51 4.26 -35.23 10.46
CA GLU A 51 4.47 -36.14 11.59
C GLU A 51 5.87 -36.76 11.61
N LYS A 52 6.42 -37.09 10.43
CA LYS A 52 7.77 -37.68 10.30
C LYS A 52 8.88 -36.66 10.54
N VAL A 53 8.74 -35.45 10.00
CA VAL A 53 9.75 -34.40 10.07
C VAL A 53 9.68 -33.64 11.40
N GLN A 54 8.50 -33.58 12.02
CA GLN A 54 8.20 -32.78 13.21
C GLN A 54 8.71 -31.33 13.11
N PRO A 55 8.33 -30.60 12.03
CA PRO A 55 8.83 -29.25 11.82
C PRO A 55 8.24 -28.26 12.83
N GLU A 56 9.04 -27.27 13.18
CA GLU A 56 8.60 -26.10 13.97
C GLU A 56 7.83 -25.11 13.09
N ILE A 57 8.13 -25.09 11.78
CA ILE A 57 7.47 -24.23 10.78
C ILE A 57 7.08 -25.05 9.56
N VAL A 58 5.83 -24.93 9.13
CA VAL A 58 5.32 -25.47 7.86
C VAL A 58 4.88 -24.34 6.96
N VAL A 59 5.35 -24.34 5.70
CA VAL A 59 4.90 -23.41 4.66
C VAL A 59 4.11 -24.20 3.62
N ILE A 60 2.89 -23.77 3.36
CA ILE A 60 2.06 -24.26 2.24
C ILE A 60 2.04 -23.16 1.19
N ASP A 61 2.66 -23.40 0.03
CA ASP A 61 2.84 -22.43 -1.06
C ASP A 61 1.53 -22.01 -1.76
N SER A 62 0.51 -22.85 -1.69
CA SER A 62 -0.81 -22.57 -2.23
C SER A 62 -1.86 -23.46 -1.58
N ILE A 63 -2.70 -22.90 -0.72
CA ILE A 63 -3.79 -23.67 -0.09
C ILE A 63 -4.83 -24.13 -1.13
N GLN A 64 -4.91 -23.47 -2.29
CA GLN A 64 -5.83 -23.82 -3.37
C GLN A 64 -5.47 -25.13 -4.08
N THR A 65 -4.20 -25.54 -4.05
CA THR A 65 -3.77 -26.80 -4.69
C THR A 65 -3.96 -28.02 -3.80
N LEU A 66 -4.23 -27.81 -2.50
CA LEU A 66 -4.42 -28.91 -1.56
C LEU A 66 -5.80 -29.55 -1.75
N HIS A 67 -5.86 -30.86 -1.53
CA HIS A 67 -7.11 -31.60 -1.48
C HIS A 67 -7.07 -32.72 -0.43
N ASP A 68 -8.22 -32.98 0.19
CA ASP A 68 -8.47 -34.22 0.92
C ASP A 68 -9.34 -35.14 0.04
N PRO A 69 -8.85 -36.35 -0.32
CA PRO A 69 -9.62 -37.29 -1.11
C PRO A 69 -10.88 -37.81 -0.39
N ASN A 70 -10.96 -37.68 0.94
CA ASN A 70 -12.13 -38.09 1.71
C ASN A 70 -13.28 -37.06 1.66
N LEU A 71 -13.00 -35.84 1.19
CA LEU A 71 -14.01 -34.83 0.93
C LEU A 71 -14.56 -35.03 -0.48
N GLY A 72 -15.85 -35.28 -0.61
CA GLY A 72 -16.53 -35.43 -1.91
C GLY A 72 -16.63 -34.14 -2.76
N SER A 73 -15.93 -33.08 -2.39
CA SER A 73 -15.90 -31.80 -3.11
C SER A 73 -14.67 -31.70 -4.01
N ALA A 74 -14.80 -31.02 -5.15
CA ALA A 74 -13.71 -30.91 -6.12
C ALA A 74 -12.49 -30.12 -5.54
N PRO A 75 -11.24 -30.52 -5.87
CA PRO A 75 -10.03 -29.76 -5.55
C PRO A 75 -10.14 -28.28 -5.96
N GLY A 76 -9.58 -27.39 -5.14
CA GLY A 76 -9.67 -25.93 -5.34
C GLY A 76 -11.04 -25.31 -5.02
N SER A 77 -12.06 -26.10 -4.67
CA SER A 77 -13.32 -25.56 -4.16
C SER A 77 -13.14 -24.88 -2.79
N VAL A 78 -14.00 -23.91 -2.49
CA VAL A 78 -14.04 -23.22 -1.18
C VAL A 78 -14.14 -24.22 -0.01
N ALA A 79 -14.88 -25.32 -0.20
CA ALA A 79 -15.03 -26.37 0.80
C ALA A 79 -13.72 -27.12 1.06
N GLN A 80 -13.03 -27.58 -0.01
CA GLN A 80 -11.70 -28.21 0.09
C GLN A 80 -10.71 -27.30 0.80
N VAL A 81 -10.60 -26.04 0.37
CA VAL A 81 -9.67 -25.05 0.90
C VAL A 81 -9.90 -24.81 2.40
N ARG A 82 -11.16 -24.62 2.81
CA ARG A 82 -11.51 -24.36 4.21
C ARG A 82 -11.22 -25.57 5.10
N GLU A 83 -11.58 -26.77 4.68
CA GLU A 83 -11.36 -27.97 5.47
C GLU A 83 -9.87 -28.30 5.59
N CYS A 84 -9.11 -28.18 4.50
CA CYS A 84 -7.66 -28.39 4.53
C CYS A 84 -6.98 -27.40 5.49
N ALA A 85 -7.32 -26.12 5.40
CA ALA A 85 -6.80 -25.10 6.31
C ALA A 85 -7.18 -25.39 7.77
N SER A 86 -8.44 -25.80 8.03
CA SER A 86 -8.92 -26.13 9.38
C SER A 86 -8.12 -27.27 10.04
N ARG A 87 -7.80 -28.33 9.28
CA ARG A 87 -7.00 -29.44 9.77
C ARG A 87 -5.56 -29.03 10.05
N LEU A 88 -4.94 -28.26 9.17
CA LEU A 88 -3.59 -27.73 9.37
C LEU A 88 -3.52 -26.83 10.61
N VAL A 89 -4.51 -25.93 10.80
CA VAL A 89 -4.60 -25.08 11.99
C VAL A 89 -4.83 -25.89 13.27
N THR A 90 -5.65 -26.93 13.21
CA THR A 90 -5.90 -27.82 14.36
C THR A 90 -4.61 -28.55 14.75
N HIS A 91 -3.87 -29.08 13.77
CA HIS A 91 -2.58 -29.70 14.01
C HIS A 91 -1.57 -28.71 14.61
N ALA A 92 -1.47 -27.50 14.04
CA ALA A 92 -0.62 -26.41 14.51
C ALA A 92 -0.85 -26.11 16.00
N LYS A 93 -2.12 -25.96 16.40
CA LYS A 93 -2.51 -25.70 17.79
C LYS A 93 -2.20 -26.84 18.74
N ALA A 94 -2.34 -28.09 18.28
CA ALA A 94 -2.08 -29.27 19.11
C ALA A 94 -0.58 -29.53 19.34
N HIS A 95 0.28 -29.14 18.38
CA HIS A 95 1.71 -29.47 18.40
C HIS A 95 2.64 -28.27 18.56
N GLY A 96 2.10 -27.05 18.62
CA GLY A 96 2.91 -25.83 18.72
C GLY A 96 3.66 -25.47 17.43
N THR A 97 3.24 -26.01 16.28
CA THR A 97 3.85 -25.74 14.97
C THR A 97 3.31 -24.43 14.39
N THR A 98 4.18 -23.60 13.82
CA THR A 98 3.75 -22.42 13.05
C THR A 98 3.43 -22.82 11.61
N VAL A 99 2.23 -22.49 11.13
CA VAL A 99 1.82 -22.80 9.75
C VAL A 99 1.59 -21.51 8.96
N LEU A 100 2.31 -21.35 7.85
CA LEU A 100 2.11 -20.28 6.87
C LEU A 100 1.31 -20.84 5.70
N LEU A 101 0.14 -20.24 5.44
CA LEU A 101 -0.72 -20.59 4.31
C LEU A 101 -0.69 -19.47 3.29
N VAL A 102 -0.25 -19.76 2.08
CA VAL A 102 -0.31 -18.82 0.95
C VAL A 102 -1.62 -19.04 0.20
N GLY A 103 -2.33 -17.95 -0.08
CA GLY A 103 -3.58 -17.97 -0.83
C GLY A 103 -3.59 -16.89 -1.90
N HIS A 104 -3.68 -17.30 -3.16
CA HIS A 104 -3.77 -16.37 -4.30
C HIS A 104 -5.13 -15.68 -4.40
N VAL A 105 -5.13 -14.38 -4.71
CA VAL A 105 -6.34 -13.61 -5.04
C VAL A 105 -6.53 -13.63 -6.55
N THR A 106 -7.64 -14.19 -7.03
CA THR A 106 -7.99 -14.16 -8.46
C THR A 106 -8.73 -12.87 -8.83
N LYS A 107 -8.63 -12.47 -10.11
CA LYS A 107 -9.13 -11.17 -10.65
C LYS A 107 -10.61 -10.89 -10.46
N GLU A 108 -11.42 -11.89 -10.08
CA GLU A 108 -12.86 -11.75 -9.91
C GLU A 108 -13.31 -11.73 -8.43
N GLY A 109 -12.40 -11.87 -7.47
CA GLY A 109 -12.77 -11.96 -6.05
C GLY A 109 -13.64 -13.17 -5.68
N THR A 110 -13.91 -14.06 -6.64
CA THR A 110 -14.84 -15.19 -6.54
C THR A 110 -14.15 -16.51 -6.18
N LEU A 111 -12.83 -16.63 -6.36
CA LEU A 111 -12.10 -17.85 -6.00
C LEU A 111 -11.35 -17.64 -4.68
N ALA A 112 -11.93 -18.15 -3.59
CA ALA A 112 -11.28 -18.44 -2.31
C ALA A 112 -10.14 -17.50 -1.90
N GLY A 113 -10.37 -16.18 -1.93
CA GLY A 113 -9.41 -15.21 -1.43
C GLY A 113 -9.21 -15.33 0.08
N PRO A 114 -8.28 -14.56 0.69
CA PRO A 114 -7.99 -14.58 2.12
C PRO A 114 -9.24 -14.44 3.01
N ARG A 115 -10.29 -13.75 2.52
CA ARG A 115 -11.60 -13.64 3.18
C ARG A 115 -12.26 -14.99 3.50
N VAL A 116 -12.04 -16.03 2.70
CA VAL A 116 -12.63 -17.36 2.93
C VAL A 116 -12.01 -18.04 4.16
N LEU A 117 -10.74 -17.75 4.43
CA LEU A 117 -9.97 -18.34 5.52
C LEU A 117 -9.80 -17.41 6.72
N GLU A 118 -10.18 -16.14 6.60
CA GLU A 118 -9.99 -15.08 7.59
C GLU A 118 -10.51 -15.47 8.99
N HIS A 119 -11.61 -16.21 9.07
CA HIS A 119 -12.15 -16.67 10.35
C HIS A 119 -11.41 -17.88 10.95
N VAL A 120 -10.75 -18.68 10.12
CA VAL A 120 -10.07 -19.93 10.51
C VAL A 120 -8.64 -19.67 10.99
N VAL A 121 -7.98 -18.65 10.45
CA VAL A 121 -6.58 -18.33 10.77
C VAL A 121 -6.44 -17.29 11.89
N ASP A 122 -5.26 -17.28 12.52
CA ASP A 122 -4.95 -16.34 13.60
C ASP A 122 -4.44 -14.99 13.09
N THR A 123 -3.75 -14.96 11.95
CA THR A 123 -3.24 -13.75 11.31
C THR A 123 -3.51 -13.82 9.80
N VAL A 124 -3.94 -12.71 9.20
CA VAL A 124 -4.11 -12.53 7.75
C VAL A 124 -3.18 -11.41 7.31
N LEU A 125 -2.28 -11.75 6.40
CA LEU A 125 -1.38 -10.81 5.74
C LEU A 125 -1.78 -10.68 4.27
N GLU A 126 -1.86 -9.45 3.79
CA GLU A 126 -2.10 -9.10 2.41
C GLU A 126 -0.80 -8.60 1.79
N PHE A 127 -0.38 -9.22 0.69
CA PHE A 127 0.79 -8.80 -0.07
C PHE A 127 0.35 -8.22 -1.41
N ASP A 128 0.45 -6.90 -1.54
CA ASP A 128 -0.05 -6.12 -2.66
C ASP A 128 1.10 -5.41 -3.39
N GLY A 129 0.90 -5.07 -4.66
CA GLY A 129 1.89 -4.37 -5.46
C GLY A 129 1.37 -3.98 -6.83
N ASP A 130 1.70 -2.78 -7.26
CA ASP A 130 1.43 -2.36 -8.64
C ASP A 130 2.40 -3.06 -9.60
N ARG A 131 1.93 -3.37 -10.81
CA ARG A 131 2.74 -3.96 -11.88
C ARG A 131 3.79 -2.99 -12.42
N HIS A 132 3.54 -1.69 -12.29
CA HIS A 132 4.37 -0.64 -12.85
C HIS A 132 5.43 -0.12 -11.87
N HIS A 133 5.38 -0.52 -10.60
CA HIS A 133 6.39 -0.17 -9.61
C HIS A 133 6.98 -1.39 -8.91
N GLY A 134 8.24 -1.26 -8.50
CA GLY A 134 8.98 -2.31 -7.81
C GLY A 134 8.52 -2.53 -6.36
N LEU A 135 7.80 -1.56 -5.77
CA LEU A 135 7.33 -1.62 -4.40
C LEU A 135 6.21 -2.66 -4.21
N ARG A 136 6.29 -3.36 -3.09
CA ARG A 136 5.35 -4.38 -2.63
C ARG A 136 5.01 -4.09 -1.17
N LEU A 137 3.73 -4.04 -0.85
CA LEU A 137 3.23 -3.72 0.48
C LEU A 137 2.74 -5.01 1.14
N LEU A 138 3.22 -5.30 2.35
CA LEU A 138 2.75 -6.38 3.20
C LEU A 138 1.97 -5.76 4.37
N ARG A 139 0.66 -6.00 4.43
CA ARG A 139 -0.25 -5.43 5.44
C ARG A 139 -0.94 -6.50 6.24
N ALA A 140 -1.17 -6.26 7.53
CA ALA A 140 -1.94 -7.17 8.37
C ALA A 140 -3.42 -6.78 8.39
N ALA A 141 -4.27 -7.52 7.66
CA ALA A 141 -5.73 -7.33 7.74
C ALA A 141 -6.31 -7.84 9.06
N LYS A 142 -5.71 -8.88 9.62
CA LYS A 142 -6.06 -9.47 10.92
C LYS A 142 -4.78 -9.91 11.62
N HIS A 143 -4.60 -9.57 12.89
CA HIS A 143 -3.44 -10.03 13.65
C HIS A 143 -3.81 -10.29 15.11
N ARG A 144 -3.93 -11.56 15.51
CA ARG A 144 -4.24 -11.92 16.91
C ARG A 144 -3.09 -11.71 17.89
N PHE A 145 -1.88 -11.49 17.39
CA PHE A 145 -0.65 -11.41 18.19
C PHE A 145 0.06 -10.05 18.11
N GLY A 146 -0.54 -9.06 17.44
CA GLY A 146 0.09 -7.76 17.21
C GLY A 146 -0.86 -6.76 16.56
N ALA A 147 -0.31 -5.62 16.12
CA ALA A 147 -1.09 -4.55 15.51
C ALA A 147 -1.39 -4.84 14.03
N THR A 148 -2.59 -4.45 13.56
CA THR A 148 -2.98 -4.51 12.15
C THR A 148 -2.55 -3.27 11.35
N THR A 149 -2.05 -2.25 12.04
CA THR A 149 -1.64 -0.97 11.44
C THR A 149 -0.20 -0.98 10.91
N GLU A 150 0.55 -2.07 11.15
CA GLU A 150 1.91 -2.21 10.65
C GLU A 150 1.92 -2.55 9.15
N VAL A 151 2.84 -1.93 8.44
CA VAL A 151 3.05 -2.11 7.00
C VAL A 151 4.53 -2.42 6.75
N GLY A 152 4.79 -3.56 6.11
CA GLY A 152 6.10 -3.91 5.56
C GLY A 152 6.19 -3.44 4.11
N LEU A 153 7.27 -2.74 3.77
CA LEU A 153 7.53 -2.27 2.41
C LEU A 153 8.71 -3.03 1.86
N LEU A 154 8.52 -3.63 0.70
CA LEU A 154 9.47 -4.54 0.08
C LEU A 154 9.68 -4.12 -1.38
N GLN A 155 10.85 -4.41 -1.93
CA GLN A 155 11.12 -4.25 -3.35
C GLN A 155 11.63 -5.57 -3.92
N MET A 156 11.19 -5.91 -5.13
CA MET A 156 11.72 -7.09 -5.82
C MET A 156 13.00 -6.72 -6.57
N GLU A 157 14.12 -7.25 -6.10
CA GLU A 157 15.43 -7.18 -6.75
C GLU A 157 15.78 -8.52 -7.41
N GLN A 158 16.94 -8.59 -8.08
CA GLN A 158 17.47 -9.84 -8.63
C GLN A 158 17.72 -10.90 -7.53
N SER A 159 18.08 -10.43 -6.34
CA SER A 159 18.35 -11.23 -5.13
C SER A 159 17.07 -11.67 -4.39
N GLY A 160 15.89 -11.19 -4.81
CA GLY A 160 14.61 -11.49 -4.16
C GLY A 160 13.95 -10.25 -3.57
N LEU A 161 13.05 -10.47 -2.60
CA LEU A 161 12.38 -9.38 -1.88
C LEU A 161 13.32 -8.80 -0.81
N VAL A 162 13.60 -7.50 -0.91
CA VAL A 162 14.38 -6.74 0.07
C VAL A 162 13.50 -5.76 0.82
N THR A 163 13.79 -5.49 2.09
CA THR A 163 13.02 -4.53 2.88
C THR A 163 13.44 -3.11 2.50
N VAL A 164 12.45 -2.23 2.35
CA VAL A 164 12.65 -0.80 2.10
C VAL A 164 12.61 -0.06 3.43
N GLU A 165 13.75 0.49 3.84
CA GLU A 165 13.86 1.25 5.09
C GLU A 165 13.32 2.68 4.95
N ASP A 166 13.59 3.35 3.81
CA ASP A 166 13.14 4.71 3.52
C ASP A 166 12.22 4.79 2.29
N PRO A 167 10.92 4.51 2.46
CA PRO A 167 9.97 4.52 1.36
C PRO A 167 9.68 5.93 0.82
N SER A 168 9.66 6.94 1.68
CA SER A 168 9.49 8.34 1.28
C SER A 168 10.64 8.78 0.38
N GLY A 169 11.87 8.36 0.68
CA GLY A 169 13.03 8.55 -0.19
C GLY A 169 12.84 7.94 -1.58
N LEU A 170 12.29 6.72 -1.67
CA LEU A 170 12.00 6.08 -2.96
C LEU A 170 10.92 6.81 -3.76
N PHE A 171 9.83 7.25 -3.13
CA PHE A 171 8.75 7.97 -3.83
C PHE A 171 9.19 9.34 -4.35
N LEU A 172 10.19 9.95 -3.70
CA LEU A 172 10.70 11.28 -4.05
C LEU A 172 12.02 11.24 -4.84
N ALA A 173 12.58 10.05 -5.10
CA ALA A 173 13.90 9.91 -5.72
C ALA A 173 14.00 10.55 -7.12
N ASP A 174 12.95 10.39 -7.93
CA ASP A 174 12.89 10.92 -9.30
C ASP A 174 12.17 12.29 -9.38
N ARG A 175 11.89 12.92 -8.24
CA ARG A 175 11.15 14.18 -8.19
C ARG A 175 11.95 15.28 -8.90
N VAL A 176 11.30 15.95 -9.84
CA VAL A 176 11.82 17.16 -10.47
C VAL A 176 11.29 18.39 -9.71
N THR A 177 12.18 19.26 -9.26
CA THR A 177 11.86 20.47 -8.51
C THR A 177 11.64 21.68 -9.43
N GLY A 178 10.92 22.70 -8.95
CA GLY A 178 10.67 23.93 -9.70
C GLY A 178 9.73 23.82 -10.92
N VAL A 179 8.99 22.72 -11.03
CA VAL A 179 7.97 22.53 -12.08
C VAL A 179 6.57 22.77 -11.53
N SER A 180 5.69 23.33 -12.36
CA SER A 180 4.28 23.50 -12.00
C SER A 180 3.54 22.16 -12.06
N GLY A 181 2.44 22.07 -11.33
CA GLY A 181 1.61 20.88 -11.32
C GLY A 181 2.09 19.77 -10.40
N SER A 182 3.03 20.02 -9.48
CA SER A 182 3.55 19.02 -8.53
C SER A 182 3.37 19.49 -7.08
N ALA A 183 2.89 18.61 -6.21
CA ALA A 183 2.77 18.84 -4.78
C ALA A 183 3.07 17.57 -3.97
N ILE A 184 3.55 17.74 -2.74
CA ILE A 184 3.88 16.62 -1.85
C ILE A 184 2.75 16.43 -0.85
N VAL A 185 2.20 15.21 -0.84
CA VAL A 185 1.26 14.72 0.16
C VAL A 185 2.04 14.08 1.29
N ALA A 186 1.79 14.48 2.54
CA ALA A 186 2.11 13.64 3.68
C ALA A 186 0.89 12.79 4.06
N THR A 187 0.88 11.54 3.59
CA THR A 187 -0.20 10.56 3.80
C THR A 187 0.13 9.62 4.95
N VAL A 188 -0.85 8.89 5.48
CA VAL A 188 -0.61 7.77 6.39
C VAL A 188 -1.25 6.50 5.83
N ASP A 189 -0.47 5.43 5.67
CA ASP A 189 -0.98 4.08 5.39
C ASP A 189 -0.81 3.23 6.66
N GLY A 190 -1.93 2.84 7.29
CA GLY A 190 -1.94 2.23 8.62
C GLY A 190 -1.38 3.17 9.69
N ASN A 191 -0.22 2.83 10.27
CA ASN A 191 0.51 3.68 11.22
C ASN A 191 1.67 4.46 10.58
N ARG A 192 2.03 4.14 9.32
CA ARG A 192 3.26 4.61 8.70
C ARG A 192 3.00 5.89 7.91
N PRO A 193 3.60 7.04 8.29
CA PRO A 193 3.57 8.22 7.44
C PRO A 193 4.43 7.98 6.19
N LEU A 194 3.95 8.46 5.05
CA LEU A 194 4.63 8.39 3.76
C LEU A 194 4.52 9.74 3.06
N LEU A 195 5.60 10.15 2.40
CA LEU A 195 5.56 11.29 1.48
C LEU A 195 5.43 10.81 0.05
N ILE A 196 4.44 11.33 -0.65
CA ILE A 196 4.12 10.92 -2.02
C ILE A 196 3.89 12.17 -2.84
N GLU A 197 4.51 12.24 -4.01
CA GLU A 197 4.25 13.29 -4.98
C GLU A 197 2.91 13.03 -5.68
N VAL A 198 2.05 14.04 -5.71
CA VAL A 198 0.89 14.10 -6.60
C VAL A 198 1.17 15.10 -7.70
N GLN A 199 0.85 14.71 -8.92
CA GLN A 199 0.99 15.54 -10.10
C GLN A 199 -0.38 15.83 -10.69
N ALA A 200 -0.53 17.03 -11.22
CA ALA A 200 -1.65 17.47 -12.01
C ALA A 200 -1.15 18.14 -13.29
N LEU A 201 -1.80 17.82 -14.41
CA LEU A 201 -1.62 18.49 -15.67
C LEU A 201 -2.97 19.01 -16.15
N VAL A 202 -3.02 20.32 -16.37
CA VAL A 202 -4.20 21.03 -16.82
C VAL A 202 -3.92 21.64 -18.18
N SER A 203 -4.78 21.34 -19.15
CA SER A 203 -4.71 21.84 -20.52
C SER A 203 -6.07 22.35 -20.95
N GLU A 204 -6.10 23.39 -21.79
CA GLU A 204 -7.33 23.82 -22.45
C GLU A 204 -7.93 22.64 -23.24
N SER A 205 -9.25 22.44 -23.10
CA SER A 205 -9.97 21.40 -23.82
C SER A 205 -10.73 21.98 -25.00
N HIS A 206 -10.68 21.28 -26.12
CA HIS A 206 -11.54 21.56 -27.29
C HIS A 206 -12.75 20.62 -27.37
N LEU A 207 -12.98 19.81 -26.33
CA LEU A 207 -14.09 18.87 -26.26
C LEU A 207 -15.31 19.51 -25.61
N SER A 208 -16.51 19.05 -25.99
CA SER A 208 -17.75 19.46 -25.32
C SER A 208 -17.82 19.00 -23.87
N ASN A 209 -17.17 17.89 -23.55
CA ASN A 209 -16.97 17.37 -22.19
C ASN A 209 -15.47 17.16 -21.97
N PRO A 210 -14.80 18.05 -21.23
CA PRO A 210 -13.37 17.90 -20.95
C PRO A 210 -13.04 16.64 -20.18
N ARG A 211 -11.86 16.10 -20.45
CA ARG A 211 -11.35 14.87 -19.85
C ARG A 211 -10.94 15.11 -18.41
N ARG A 212 -11.32 14.19 -17.53
CA ARG A 212 -10.88 14.16 -16.14
C ARG A 212 -10.35 12.77 -15.86
N SER A 213 -9.05 12.65 -15.66
CA SER A 213 -8.36 11.38 -15.46
C SER A 213 -7.65 11.39 -14.12
N ALA A 214 -7.80 10.30 -13.37
CA ALA A 214 -7.20 10.11 -12.05
C ALA A 214 -6.52 8.74 -12.02
N GLN A 215 -5.24 8.70 -11.66
CA GLN A 215 -4.47 7.46 -11.49
C GLN A 215 -3.81 7.44 -10.11
N GLY A 216 -4.11 6.44 -9.27
CA GLY A 216 -3.58 6.40 -7.91
C GLY A 216 -4.23 7.39 -6.93
N VAL A 217 -5.21 8.19 -7.39
CA VAL A 217 -6.11 9.00 -6.56
C VAL A 217 -7.56 8.72 -6.94
N ASP A 218 -8.51 9.01 -6.05
CA ASP A 218 -9.93 8.79 -6.32
C ASP A 218 -10.51 9.82 -7.33
N ALA A 219 -11.18 9.33 -8.37
CA ALA A 219 -11.74 10.17 -9.43
C ALA A 219 -12.93 11.03 -8.95
N GLY A 220 -13.71 10.53 -7.99
CA GLY A 220 -14.81 11.27 -7.38
C GLY A 220 -14.30 12.45 -6.56
N ARG A 221 -13.28 12.21 -5.74
CA ARG A 221 -12.56 13.20 -4.95
C ARG A 221 -11.92 14.27 -5.84
N LEU A 222 -11.22 13.88 -6.92
CA LEU A 222 -10.72 14.86 -7.90
C LEU A 222 -11.86 15.74 -8.43
N SER A 223 -12.97 15.15 -8.88
CA SER A 223 -14.12 15.90 -9.41
C SER A 223 -14.71 16.88 -8.39
N MET A 224 -14.78 16.49 -7.11
CA MET A 224 -15.22 17.35 -6.02
C MET A 224 -14.26 18.53 -5.81
N LEU A 225 -12.94 18.29 -5.77
CA LEU A 225 -11.94 19.32 -5.57
C LEU A 225 -11.96 20.37 -6.69
N LEU A 226 -12.13 19.94 -7.93
CA LEU A 226 -12.27 20.84 -9.08
C LEU A 226 -13.49 21.77 -8.92
N ALA A 227 -14.63 21.23 -8.47
CA ALA A 227 -15.82 22.04 -8.21
C ALA A 227 -15.59 23.06 -7.08
N VAL A 228 -14.84 22.70 -6.03
CA VAL A 228 -14.50 23.61 -4.93
C VAL A 228 -13.53 24.70 -5.41
N LEU A 229 -12.49 24.36 -6.17
CA LEU A 229 -11.56 25.32 -6.78
C LEU A 229 -12.31 26.36 -7.63
N GLU A 230 -13.24 25.90 -8.47
CA GLU A 230 -14.01 26.79 -9.33
C GLU A 230 -14.98 27.68 -8.55
N ARG A 231 -15.76 27.11 -7.62
CA ARG A 231 -16.83 27.85 -6.92
C ARG A 231 -16.34 28.67 -5.74
N ARG A 232 -15.24 28.29 -5.09
CA ARG A 232 -14.75 28.94 -3.86
C ARG A 232 -13.47 29.73 -4.07
N CYS A 233 -12.67 29.37 -5.06
CA CYS A 233 -11.36 29.99 -5.30
C CYS A 233 -11.28 30.75 -6.63
N GLY A 234 -12.29 30.63 -7.49
CA GLY A 234 -12.37 31.38 -8.75
C GLY A 234 -11.48 30.83 -9.87
N PHE A 235 -10.98 29.61 -9.75
CA PHE A 235 -10.16 28.96 -10.78
C PHE A 235 -11.06 28.22 -11.78
N PRO A 236 -11.15 28.65 -13.05
CA PRO A 236 -12.01 27.99 -14.03
C PRO A 236 -11.45 26.60 -14.37
N THR A 237 -12.20 25.55 -14.04
CA THR A 237 -11.81 24.15 -14.34
C THR A 237 -12.71 23.51 -15.40
N GLY A 238 -13.92 24.05 -15.59
CA GLY A 238 -14.95 23.49 -16.45
C GLY A 238 -14.59 23.32 -17.93
N SER A 239 -13.63 24.09 -18.46
CA SER A 239 -13.19 24.05 -19.88
C SER A 239 -11.84 23.35 -20.09
N ASN A 240 -11.28 22.72 -19.05
CA ASN A 240 -9.94 22.15 -19.12
C ASN A 240 -9.96 20.63 -19.03
N ASP A 241 -9.09 19.99 -19.81
CA ASP A 241 -8.70 18.61 -19.60
C ASP A 241 -7.75 18.56 -18.39
N ILE A 242 -8.05 17.67 -17.44
CA ILE A 242 -7.33 17.56 -16.17
C ILE A 242 -6.92 16.11 -15.96
N TYR A 243 -5.62 15.92 -15.79
CA TYR A 243 -5.01 14.64 -15.47
C TYR A 243 -4.36 14.77 -14.11
N ALA A 244 -4.68 13.87 -13.18
CA ALA A 244 -4.04 13.80 -11.88
C ALA A 244 -3.50 12.41 -11.64
N LEU A 245 -2.31 12.31 -11.07
CA LEU A 245 -1.72 11.03 -10.69
C LEU A 245 -0.93 11.10 -9.39
N ALA A 246 -0.92 10.01 -8.64
CA ALA A 246 0.04 9.77 -7.57
C ALA A 246 1.29 9.10 -8.17
N VAL A 247 2.45 9.73 -7.98
CA VAL A 247 3.73 9.26 -8.51
C VAL A 247 4.17 7.99 -7.76
N GLY A 248 4.95 7.13 -8.42
CA GLY A 248 5.37 5.86 -7.85
C GLY A 248 4.24 4.83 -7.73
N GLY A 249 3.11 5.08 -8.41
CA GLY A 249 1.92 4.20 -8.47
C GLY A 249 1.35 3.86 -7.11
N ALA A 250 1.58 4.77 -6.17
CA ALA A 250 0.88 4.81 -4.92
C ALA A 250 -0.63 4.91 -5.17
N ARG A 251 -1.40 4.33 -4.23
CA ARG A 251 -2.83 4.59 -4.13
C ARG A 251 -3.09 5.39 -2.87
N ILE A 252 -3.57 6.60 -3.06
CA ILE A 252 -3.86 7.53 -1.97
C ILE A 252 -5.36 7.58 -1.76
N THR A 253 -5.80 7.03 -0.63
CA THR A 253 -7.21 7.04 -0.18
C THR A 253 -7.44 7.98 1.00
N ASP A 254 -6.37 8.67 1.42
CA ASP A 254 -6.32 9.52 2.60
C ASP A 254 -6.96 10.91 2.34
N PRO A 255 -7.96 11.34 3.13
CA PRO A 255 -8.53 12.67 3.03
C PRO A 255 -7.50 13.81 3.13
N GLY A 256 -6.38 13.60 3.83
CA GLY A 256 -5.31 14.59 3.93
C GLY A 256 -4.59 14.92 2.62
N ALA A 257 -4.84 14.14 1.56
CA ALA A 257 -4.32 14.39 0.22
C ALA A 257 -5.13 15.42 -0.58
N ASP A 258 -6.31 15.84 -0.09
CA ASP A 258 -7.15 16.81 -0.79
C ASP A 258 -6.40 18.12 -1.05
N LEU A 259 -5.78 18.69 -0.02
CA LEU A 259 -5.08 19.96 -0.12
C LEU A 259 -3.89 19.91 -1.11
N PRO A 260 -2.92 19.00 -1.00
CA PRO A 260 -1.85 18.86 -1.99
C PRO A 260 -2.37 18.68 -3.41
N LEU A 261 -3.41 17.85 -3.60
CA LEU A 261 -3.97 17.59 -4.91
C LEU A 261 -4.60 18.85 -5.51
N ALA A 262 -5.34 19.62 -4.71
CA ALA A 262 -5.88 20.90 -5.14
C ALA A 262 -4.78 21.91 -5.46
N LEU A 263 -3.71 21.99 -4.66
CA LEU A 263 -2.57 22.86 -4.91
C LEU A 263 -1.79 22.46 -6.17
N ALA A 264 -1.63 21.16 -6.45
CA ALA A 264 -1.02 20.69 -7.70
C ALA A 264 -1.86 21.14 -8.92
N VAL A 265 -3.19 20.98 -8.85
CA VAL A 265 -4.08 21.46 -9.93
C VAL A 265 -3.96 22.98 -10.11
N THR A 266 -3.99 23.75 -9.03
CA THR A 266 -3.84 25.21 -9.08
C THR A 266 -2.48 25.63 -9.63
N SER A 267 -1.42 24.93 -9.24
CA SER A 267 -0.06 25.15 -9.75
C SER A 267 0.00 24.92 -11.26
N SER A 268 -0.58 23.82 -11.76
CA SER A 268 -0.64 23.57 -13.20
C SER A 268 -1.48 24.61 -13.95
N LEU A 269 -2.59 25.08 -13.36
CA LEU A 269 -3.45 26.13 -13.95
C LEU A 269 -2.74 27.48 -14.06
N THR A 270 -1.95 27.85 -13.06
CA THR A 270 -1.28 29.15 -12.99
C THR A 270 0.11 29.15 -13.64
N GLY A 271 0.71 27.97 -13.82
CA GLY A 271 2.09 27.83 -14.26
C GLY A 271 3.12 28.15 -13.17
N GLU A 272 2.69 28.47 -11.95
CA GLU A 272 3.57 28.79 -10.82
C GLU A 272 3.87 27.51 -10.02
N PRO A 273 5.14 27.15 -9.79
CA PRO A 273 5.50 25.96 -9.02
C PRO A 273 5.29 26.17 -7.51
N LEU A 274 4.96 25.10 -6.79
CA LEU A 274 5.05 25.11 -5.32
C LEU A 274 6.53 25.18 -4.90
N GLY A 275 6.79 25.71 -3.71
CA GLY A 275 8.13 25.67 -3.12
C GLY A 275 8.61 24.23 -2.92
N ASP A 276 9.87 23.95 -3.27
CA ASP A 276 10.42 22.60 -3.26
C ASP A 276 10.48 21.97 -1.87
N ASP A 277 10.53 22.81 -0.83
CA ASP A 277 10.56 22.50 0.59
C ASP A 277 9.17 22.55 1.26
N VAL A 278 8.09 22.63 0.49
CA VAL A 278 6.71 22.69 0.96
C VAL A 278 6.03 21.33 0.85
N VAL A 279 5.46 20.88 1.96
CA VAL A 279 4.47 19.80 2.01
C VAL A 279 3.09 20.39 2.32
N ALA A 280 2.02 19.71 1.91
CA ALA A 280 0.68 20.09 2.31
C ALA A 280 -0.09 18.90 2.90
N VAL A 281 -1.01 19.20 3.81
CA VAL A 281 -1.90 18.22 4.43
C VAL A 281 -3.21 18.90 4.79
N GLY A 282 -4.34 18.30 4.42
CA GLY A 282 -5.65 18.78 4.85
C GLY A 282 -6.77 18.20 4.02
N GLU A 283 -7.90 17.95 4.66
CA GLU A 283 -9.15 17.60 3.99
C GLU A 283 -9.87 18.88 3.56
N ILE A 284 -10.47 18.89 2.37
CA ILE A 284 -11.22 20.04 1.86
C ILE A 284 -12.72 19.77 1.94
N GLY A 285 -13.43 20.62 2.69
CA GLY A 285 -14.89 20.62 2.68
C GLY A 285 -15.47 21.31 1.45
N LEU A 286 -16.74 21.03 1.14
CA LEU A 286 -17.46 21.65 0.01
C LEU A 286 -17.64 23.18 0.15
N GLY A 287 -17.50 23.71 1.38
CA GLY A 287 -17.46 25.15 1.65
C GLY A 287 -16.12 25.80 1.29
N GLY A 288 -15.09 24.99 1.01
CA GLY A 288 -13.71 25.43 0.81
C GLY A 288 -12.91 25.55 2.10
N GLU A 289 -13.48 25.15 3.25
CA GLU A 289 -12.77 25.09 4.53
C GLU A 289 -11.76 23.95 4.57
N LEU A 290 -10.64 24.18 5.24
CA LEU A 290 -9.66 23.12 5.53
C LEU A 290 -9.97 22.46 6.86
N ARG A 291 -10.09 21.14 6.83
CA ARG A 291 -10.49 20.31 7.96
C ARG A 291 -9.31 19.51 8.49
N HIS A 292 -9.39 19.18 9.78
CA HIS A 292 -8.41 18.34 10.46
C HIS A 292 -8.31 16.95 9.84
N VAL A 293 -7.10 16.40 9.88
CA VAL A 293 -6.82 15.03 9.44
C VAL A 293 -6.25 14.22 10.61
N SER A 294 -6.37 12.90 10.53
CA SER A 294 -5.78 11.99 11.52
C SER A 294 -4.25 12.02 11.46
N HIS A 295 -3.61 11.77 12.61
CA HIS A 295 -2.15 11.57 12.73
C HIS A 295 -1.30 12.71 12.14
N LEU A 296 -1.75 13.96 12.28
CA LEU A 296 -1.05 15.13 11.76
C LEU A 296 0.39 15.22 12.31
N ASP A 297 0.58 14.91 13.59
CA ASP A 297 1.88 14.82 14.24
C ASP A 297 2.85 13.93 13.47
N ARG A 298 2.45 12.69 13.15
CA ARG A 298 3.31 11.72 12.46
C ARG A 298 3.64 12.13 11.04
N ARG A 299 2.65 12.68 10.32
CA ARG A 299 2.82 13.21 8.95
C ARG A 299 3.88 14.30 8.90
N LEU A 300 3.81 15.24 9.85
CA LEU A 300 4.71 16.39 9.91
C LEU A 300 6.13 15.99 10.35
N HIS A 301 6.28 15.07 11.30
CA HIS A 301 7.60 14.56 11.68
C HIS A 301 8.29 13.83 10.51
N GLU A 302 7.53 13.07 9.72
CA GLU A 302 8.07 12.43 8.51
C GLU A 302 8.47 13.46 7.45
N ALA A 303 7.66 14.52 7.25
CA ALA A 303 8.03 15.63 6.37
C ALA A 303 9.34 16.29 6.81
N ALA A 304 9.49 16.60 8.10
CA ALA A 304 10.71 17.17 8.65
C ALA A 304 11.91 16.22 8.50
N ARG A 305 11.74 14.92 8.77
CA ARG A 305 12.78 13.89 8.57
C ARG A 305 13.30 13.86 7.14
N MET A 306 12.40 14.03 6.16
CA MET A 306 12.73 14.06 4.74
C MET A 306 13.26 15.42 4.24
N GLY A 307 13.43 16.39 5.14
CA GLY A 307 14.06 17.68 4.84
C GLY A 307 13.11 18.77 4.34
N PHE A 308 11.79 18.57 4.41
CA PHE A 308 10.83 19.65 4.17
C PHE A 308 10.90 20.67 5.32
N ARG A 309 10.80 21.96 4.98
CA ARG A 309 10.96 23.06 5.94
C ARG A 309 9.65 23.79 6.21
N ARG A 310 8.65 23.60 5.36
CA ARG A 310 7.35 24.29 5.46
C ARG A 310 6.22 23.30 5.23
N ALA A 311 5.16 23.41 6.03
CA ALA A 311 3.97 22.59 5.90
C ALA A 311 2.71 23.45 5.88
N ILE A 312 1.92 23.36 4.81
CA ILE A 312 0.59 23.99 4.75
C ILE A 312 -0.42 23.04 5.38
N VAL A 313 -1.08 23.50 6.45
CA VAL A 313 -1.95 22.68 7.31
C VAL A 313 -3.25 23.41 7.66
N PRO A 314 -4.30 22.70 8.12
CA PRO A 314 -5.55 23.33 8.55
C PRO A 314 -5.34 24.29 9.72
N GLN A 315 -6.16 25.34 9.81
CA GLN A 315 -6.01 26.41 10.82
C GLN A 315 -5.88 25.90 12.26
N GLY A 316 -6.65 24.86 12.62
CA GLY A 316 -6.66 24.31 13.97
C GLY A 316 -5.46 23.42 14.32
N ALA A 317 -4.51 23.22 13.40
CA ALA A 317 -3.35 22.37 13.64
C ALA A 317 -2.53 22.84 14.86
N ASP A 318 -2.65 22.07 15.94
CA ASP A 318 -1.98 22.31 17.23
C ASP A 318 -0.90 21.24 17.44
N VAL A 319 0.17 21.36 16.68
CA VAL A 319 1.35 20.48 16.70
C VAL A 319 2.57 21.37 16.52
N GLU A 320 3.65 21.05 17.23
CA GLU A 320 4.97 21.62 16.99
C GLU A 320 5.92 20.51 16.51
N VAL A 321 6.69 20.79 15.46
CA VAL A 321 7.69 19.87 14.90
C VAL A 321 8.96 20.66 14.64
N ASP A 322 10.06 20.23 15.27
CA ASP A 322 11.35 20.89 15.12
C ASP A 322 11.80 20.92 13.65
N GLY A 323 12.25 22.09 13.19
CA GLY A 323 12.74 22.28 11.82
C GLY A 323 11.66 22.43 10.75
N LEU A 324 10.37 22.43 11.12
CA LEU A 324 9.24 22.58 10.20
C LEU A 324 8.37 23.78 10.58
N ASP A 325 8.24 24.74 9.66
CA ASP A 325 7.35 25.90 9.81
C ASP A 325 5.92 25.55 9.37
N LEU A 326 4.94 25.73 10.27
CA LEU A 326 3.54 25.37 10.03
C LEU A 326 2.75 26.59 9.54
N LEU A 327 2.47 26.58 8.24
CA LEU A 327 1.68 27.58 7.55
C LEU A 327 0.19 27.21 7.65
N ARG A 328 -0.48 27.79 8.64
CA ARG A 328 -1.88 27.48 8.97
C ARG A 328 -2.85 28.22 8.06
N ALA A 329 -3.76 27.49 7.44
CA ALA A 329 -4.76 28.01 6.51
C ALA A 329 -6.19 27.59 6.92
N PRO A 330 -7.15 28.53 7.00
CA PRO A 330 -8.54 28.20 7.32
C PRO A 330 -9.33 27.69 6.09
N THR A 331 -8.89 28.06 4.88
CA THR A 331 -9.58 27.73 3.63
C THR A 331 -8.59 27.39 2.53
N LEU A 332 -9.08 26.70 1.50
CA LEU A 332 -8.30 26.42 0.29
C LEU A 332 -7.78 27.70 -0.37
N ALA A 333 -8.60 28.75 -0.43
CA ALA A 333 -8.18 30.05 -0.98
C ALA A 333 -7.01 30.65 -0.19
N ALA A 334 -7.03 30.57 1.15
CA ALA A 334 -5.92 31.03 1.98
C ALA A 334 -4.66 30.17 1.78
N ALA A 335 -4.81 28.85 1.66
CA ALA A 335 -3.69 27.96 1.37
C ALA A 335 -3.05 28.23 0.00
N ILE A 336 -3.85 28.51 -1.02
CA ILE A 336 -3.38 28.92 -2.36
C ILE A 336 -2.57 30.23 -2.28
N ALA A 337 -3.06 31.20 -1.52
CA ALA A 337 -2.36 32.47 -1.31
C ALA A 337 -1.02 32.27 -0.56
N ILE A 338 -1.02 31.45 0.50
CA ILE A 338 0.19 31.07 1.25
C ILE A 338 1.20 30.34 0.34
N ALA A 339 0.72 29.49 -0.55
CA ALA A 339 1.54 28.78 -1.53
C ALA A 339 2.01 29.67 -2.70
N ALA A 340 1.58 30.94 -2.74
CA ALA A 340 1.86 31.90 -3.82
C ALA A 340 1.40 31.44 -5.22
N LEU A 341 0.29 30.70 -5.30
CA LEU A 341 -0.28 30.17 -6.55
C LEU A 341 -1.49 30.99 -7.06
N GLY A 342 -1.59 32.24 -6.65
CA GLY A 342 -2.66 33.15 -7.09
C GLY A 342 -2.35 33.80 -8.44
N PRO A 343 -3.36 34.24 -9.21
CA PRO A 343 -3.12 35.10 -10.37
C PRO A 343 -2.40 36.38 -9.91
N ARG A 344 -1.30 36.73 -10.59
CA ARG A 344 -0.66 38.03 -10.44
C ARG A 344 -1.53 39.15 -10.99
#